data_AF-A0A7W5B1N9-F1
#
_entry.id   AF-A0A7W5B1N9-F1
#
_cell.length_a   1.000
_cell.length_b   1.000
_cell.length_c   1.000
_cell.angle_alpha   90.00
_cell.angle_beta   90.00
_cell.angle_gamma   90.00
#
_symmetry.space_group_name_H-M   'P 1'
#
loop_
_entity.id
_entity.type
_entity.pdbx_description
1 polymer ?
#
loop_
_entity_poly.entity_id
_entity_poly.type
_entity_poly.pdbx_seq_one_letter_code
_entity_poly.pdbx_strand_id
1 'polypeptide(L)' 'MRLELIHFLSTVNEEHVMRTVLNNLNAEGMATLFHHLEYASSDTKERWLSQFNQMMR' A
#
# COMPACT_ATOMS: atom_id res chain seq x y z
N MET A 1 -13.00 0.92 9.31
CA MET A 1 -11.57 0.62 9.04
C MET A 1 -11.29 -0.06 7.71
N ARG A 2 -11.70 -1.30 7.41
CA ARG A 2 -11.34 -1.97 6.11
C ARG A 2 -11.68 -1.12 4.88
N LEU A 3 -12.91 -0.59 4.80
CA LEU A 3 -13.34 0.25 3.67
C LEU A 3 -12.59 1.59 3.60
N GLU A 4 -12.30 2.20 4.74
CA GLU A 4 -11.54 3.46 4.82
C GLU A 4 -10.09 3.25 4.38
N LEU A 5 -9.48 2.13 4.77
CA LEU A 5 -8.12 1.77 4.35
C LEU A 5 -8.07 1.47 2.85
N ILE A 6 -9.00 0.69 2.32
CA ILE A 6 -9.08 0.43 0.87
C ILE A 6 -9.31 1.74 0.11
N HIS A 7 -10.18 2.61 0.61
CA HIS A 7 -10.41 3.93 0.03
C HIS A 7 -9.12 4.76 0.02
N PHE A 8 -8.45 4.88 1.16
CA PHE A 8 -7.14 5.55 1.27
C PHE A 8 -6.15 4.99 0.25
N LEU A 9 -5.93 3.67 0.25
CA LEU A 9 -5.00 3.00 -0.65
C LEU A 9 -5.34 3.26 -2.13
N SER A 10 -6.62 3.36 -2.47
CA SER A 10 -7.08 3.63 -3.84
C SER A 10 -6.92 5.10 -4.24
N THR A 11 -7.00 6.03 -3.29
CA THR A 11 -6.90 7.48 -3.52
C THR A 11 -5.46 8.00 -3.58
N VAL A 12 -4.52 7.33 -2.90
CA VAL A 12 -3.12 7.74 -2.92
C VAL A 12 -2.48 7.32 -4.25
N ASN A 13 -2.13 8.32 -5.06
CA ASN A 13 -1.49 8.14 -6.36
C ASN A 13 -0.04 8.63 -6.37
N GLU A 14 0.35 9.38 -5.35
CA GLU A 14 1.63 10.06 -5.26
C GLU A 14 2.69 9.12 -4.69
N GLU A 15 3.69 8.78 -5.49
CA GLU A 15 4.72 7.80 -5.10
C GLU A 15 5.43 8.16 -3.78
N HIS A 16 5.70 9.45 -3.56
CA HIS A 16 6.37 9.90 -2.34
C HIS A 16 5.52 9.63 -1.08
N VAL A 17 4.19 9.75 -1.17
CA VAL A 17 3.27 9.41 -0.08
C VAL A 17 3.27 7.90 0.14
N MET A 18 3.20 7.12 -0.94
CA MET A 18 3.23 5.66 -0.87
C MET A 18 4.51 5.16 -0.19
N ARG A 19 5.68 5.65 -0.61
CA ARG A 19 6.97 5.32 0.01
C ARG A 19 7.04 5.76 1.47
N THR A 20 6.49 6.93 1.80
CA THR A 20 6.43 7.40 3.19
C THR A 20 5.61 6.46 4.06
N VAL A 21 4.42 6.05 3.59
CA VAL A 21 3.58 5.08 4.29
C VAL A 21 4.33 3.77 4.48
N LEU A 22 4.90 3.21 3.41
CA LEU A 22 5.65 1.96 3.46
C LEU A 22 6.83 2.02 4.44
N ASN A 23 7.60 3.11 4.45
CA ASN A 23 8.74 3.28 5.38
C ASN A 23 8.33 3.37 6.86
N ASN A 24 7.10 3.79 7.16
CA ASN A 24 6.62 3.93 8.53
C ASN A 24 5.91 2.67 9.05
N LEU A 25 5.76 1.63 8.23
CA LEU A 25 5.16 0.37 8.66
C LEU A 25 6.22 -0.60 9.18
N ASN A 26 5.93 -1.21 10.33
CA ASN A 26 6.65 -2.38 10.80
C ASN A 26 6.17 -3.64 10.04
N ALA A 27 6.75 -4.81 10.36
CA ALA A 27 6.42 -6.06 9.68
C ALA A 27 4.91 -6.42 9.75
N GLU A 28 4.27 -6.19 10.91
CA GLU A 28 2.85 -6.42 11.11
C GLU A 28 1.98 -5.44 10.29
N GLY A 29 2.37 -4.17 10.26
CA GLY A 29 1.72 -3.14 9.45
C GLY A 29 1.81 -3.43 7.96
N MET A 30 2.97 -3.93 7.49
CA MET A 30 3.14 -4.38 6.11
C MET A 30 2.24 -5.57 5.77
N ALA A 31 2.20 -6.59 6.63
CA ALA A 31 1.32 -7.74 6.44
C ALA A 31 -0.15 -7.33 6.37
N THR A 32 -0.56 -6.40 7.24
CA THR A 32 -1.92 -5.85 7.27
C THR A 32 -2.24 -5.08 5.99
N LEU A 33 -1.33 -4.23 5.51
CA LEU A 33 -1.50 -3.48 4.26
C LEU A 33 -1.63 -4.43 3.07
N PHE A 34 -0.77 -5.45 2.96
CA PHE A 34 -0.86 -6.43 1.87
C PHE A 34 -2.15 -7.24 1.89
N HIS A 35 -2.63 -7.65 3.07
CA HIS A 35 -3.92 -8.31 3.18
C HIS A 35 -5.07 -7.40 2.72
N HIS A 36 -5.02 -6.11 3.04
CA HIS A 36 -6.06 -5.16 2.58
C HIS A 36 -6.00 -4.88 1.08
N LEU A 37 -4.81 -4.92 0.47
CA LEU A 37 -4.66 -4.79 -0.98
C LEU A 37 -5.30 -5.95 -1.76
N GLU A 38 -5.54 -7.11 -1.13
CA GLU A 38 -6.29 -8.22 -1.75
C GLU A 38 -7.75 -7.84 -2.06
N TYR A 39 -8.28 -6.83 -1.35
CA TYR A 39 -9.64 -6.31 -1.53
C TYR A 39 -9.68 -5.02 -2.36
N ALA A 40 -8.54 -4.50 -2.80
CA ALA A 40 -8.45 -3.32 -3.66
C ALA A 40 -8.49 -3.70 -5.15
N SER A 41 -8.61 -2.71 -6.03
CA SER A 41 -8.50 -2.94 -7.48
C SER A 41 -7.09 -3.45 -7.85
N SER A 42 -6.98 -4.21 -8.94
CA SER A 42 -5.69 -4.72 -9.44
C SER A 42 -4.67 -3.61 -9.66
N ASP A 43 -5.11 -2.48 -10.22
CA ASP A 43 -4.28 -1.29 -10.43
C ASP A 43 -3.74 -0.70 -9.11
N THR A 44 -4.60 -0.58 -8.09
CA THR A 44 -4.16 -0.13 -6.76
C THR A 44 -3.13 -1.09 -6.18
N LYS A 45 -3.41 -2.39 -6.23
CA LYS A 45 -2.48 -3.42 -5.76
C LYS A 45 -1.13 -3.35 -6.46
N GLU A 46 -1.12 -3.25 -7.79
CA GLU A 46 0.11 -3.19 -8.58
C GLU A 46 0.95 -1.96 -8.25
N ARG A 47 0.33 -0.78 -8.10
CA ARG A 47 1.04 0.45 -7.74
C ARG A 47 1.73 0.33 -6.39
N TRP A 48 1.03 -0.14 -5.36
CA TRP A 48 1.61 -0.31 -4.03
C TRP A 48 2.72 -1.36 -4.00
N LEU A 49 2.55 -2.49 -4.68
CA LEU A 49 3.59 -3.52 -4.79
C LEU A 49 4.81 -3.04 -5.57
N SER A 50 4.63 -2.24 -6.62
CA SER A 50 5.73 -1.65 -7.38
C SER A 50 6.60 -0.75 -6.50
N GLN A 51 5.98 0.12 -5.68
CA GLN A 51 6.72 0.97 -4.75
C GLN A 51 7.48 0.15 -3.70
N PHE A 52 6.84 -0.87 -3.13
CA PHE A 52 7.51 -1.79 -2.19
C PHE A 52 8.72 -2.49 -2.83
N ASN A 53 8.56 -3.03 -4.04
CA ASN A 53 9.65 -3.69 -4.77
C ASN A 53 10.80 -2.74 -5.11
N GLN A 54 10.53 -1.47 -5.39
CA GLN A 54 11.57 -0.47 -5.61
C GLN A 54 12.35 -0.14 -4.34
N MET A 55 11.73 -0.22 -3.16
CA MET A 55 12.39 0.03 -1.87
C MET A 55 13.30 -1.11 -1.42
N MET A 56 13.02 -2.34 -1.89
CA MET A 56 13.80 -3.54 -1.55
C MET A 56 15.00 -3.79 -2.46
N ARG A 57 15.19 -2.96 -3.50
CA ARG A 57 16.33 -2.99 -4.41
C ARG A 57 17.38 -1.97 -3.99
#